data_AF-A0AAX6I7U3-F1
#
_entry.id   AF-A0AAX6I7U3-F1
#
_cell.length_a   1.000
_cell.length_b   1.000
_cell.length_c   1.000
_cell.angle_alpha   90.00
_cell.angle_beta   90.00
_cell.angle_gamma   90.00
#
_symmetry.space_group_name_H-M   'P 1'
#
loop_
_entity.id
_entity.type
_entity.pdbx_description
1 polymer ?
#
loop_
_entity_poly.entity_id
_entity_poly.type
_entity_poly.pdbx_seq_one_letter_code
_entity_poly.pdbx_strand_id
1 'polypeptide(L)'
;MEGMKFAGAVDIGLIDGRHMLLRPSLEVDFLRIRSRELWMVANAPMRVFRWDPSFIPNRESAITPVWVSLSGLPIHLFAREAIFAIAQGIGQPLLIDRATAQRSRPSKARVLIELDSSKPLPPKVRLILPHGNSAWQQIKYERSHSIATTAIIKATRSEIAREGKTEKR
;
A
#
# COMPACT_ATOMS: atom_id res chain seq x y z
N MET A 1 -24.02 -9.50 2.80
CA MET A 1 -22.83 -9.20 1.97
C MET A 1 -22.89 -7.75 1.55
N GLU A 2 -22.25 -6.83 2.29
CA GLU A 2 -22.10 -5.46 1.82
C GLU A 2 -21.26 -5.49 0.54
N GLY A 3 -21.92 -5.24 -0.58
CA GLY A 3 -21.33 -5.30 -1.91
C GLY A 3 -20.11 -4.40 -2.01
N MET A 4 -19.10 -4.87 -2.71
CA MET A 4 -17.94 -4.08 -3.13
C MET A 4 -18.43 -2.92 -4.03
N LYS A 5 -18.86 -1.82 -3.41
CA LYS A 5 -19.27 -0.62 -4.12
C LYS A 5 -18.00 0.09 -4.58
N PHE A 6 -17.50 -0.30 -5.75
CA PHE A 6 -16.50 0.45 -6.48
C PHE A 6 -17.12 1.77 -6.98
N ALA A 7 -16.32 2.83 -7.02
CA ALA A 7 -16.74 4.13 -7.54
C ALA A 7 -16.86 4.11 -9.07
N GLY A 8 -16.07 3.29 -9.75
CA GLY A 8 -16.08 3.11 -11.20
C GLY A 8 -16.17 1.64 -11.62
N ALA A 9 -16.06 1.41 -12.92
CA ALA A 9 -16.04 0.06 -13.49
C ALA A 9 -14.75 -0.68 -13.08
N VAL A 10 -14.88 -1.97 -12.73
CA VAL A 10 -13.75 -2.87 -12.49
C VAL A 10 -13.92 -4.06 -13.41
N ASP A 11 -13.04 -4.19 -14.39
CA ASP A 11 -13.01 -5.36 -15.26
C ASP A 11 -12.26 -6.52 -14.58
N ILE A 12 -12.78 -7.73 -14.75
CA ILE A 12 -12.26 -8.93 -14.10
C ILE A 12 -11.94 -9.96 -15.17
N GLY A 13 -10.68 -10.37 -15.28
CA GLY A 13 -10.25 -11.49 -16.11
C GLY A 13 -9.84 -12.69 -15.28
N LEU A 14 -10.27 -13.89 -15.65
CA LEU A 14 -9.71 -15.11 -15.07
C LEU A 14 -8.38 -15.43 -15.76
N ILE A 15 -7.34 -15.71 -14.98
CA ILE A 15 -6.05 -16.18 -15.51
C ILE A 15 -6.03 -17.71 -15.47
N ASP A 16 -6.38 -18.28 -14.32
CA ASP A 16 -6.55 -19.72 -14.12
C ASP A 16 -7.55 -19.99 -12.98
N GLY A 17 -7.66 -21.23 -12.51
CA GLY A 17 -8.59 -21.63 -11.44
C GLY A 17 -8.31 -21.03 -10.05
N ARG A 18 -7.17 -20.35 -9.85
CA ARG A 18 -6.75 -19.75 -8.58
C ARG A 18 -6.32 -18.28 -8.70
N HIS A 19 -6.19 -17.75 -9.91
CA HIS A 19 -5.71 -16.39 -10.15
C HIS A 19 -6.70 -15.57 -10.98
N MET A 20 -6.96 -14.35 -10.52
CA MET A 20 -7.84 -13.39 -11.17
C MET A 20 -7.11 -12.06 -11.38
N LEU A 21 -7.38 -11.42 -12.50
CA LEU A 21 -6.88 -10.11 -12.86
C LEU A 21 -7.96 -9.05 -12.66
N LEU A 22 -7.72 -8.11 -11.76
CA LEU A 22 -8.60 -6.95 -11.53
C LEU A 22 -8.07 -5.72 -12.27
N ARG A 23 -8.94 -5.01 -12.99
CA ARG A 23 -8.60 -3.79 -13.74
C ARG A 23 -9.61 -2.68 -13.40
N PRO A 24 -9.41 -2.00 -12.26
CA PRO A 24 -10.22 -0.84 -11.91
C PRO A 24 -9.97 0.31 -12.90
N SER A 25 -11.03 1.00 -13.29
CA SER A 25 -10.96 2.19 -14.16
C SER A 25 -10.53 3.45 -13.42
N LEU A 26 -10.71 3.49 -12.09
CA LEU A 26 -10.39 4.64 -11.25
C LEU A 26 -9.31 4.31 -10.22
N GLU A 27 -8.40 5.26 -10.00
CA GLU A 27 -7.32 5.16 -9.01
C GLU A 27 -7.86 4.99 -7.58
N VAL A 28 -9.02 5.59 -7.26
CA VAL A 28 -9.64 5.41 -5.94
C VAL A 28 -10.01 3.95 -5.67
N ASP A 29 -10.49 3.23 -6.69
CA ASP A 29 -10.83 1.82 -6.54
C ASP A 29 -9.58 0.94 -6.57
N PHE A 30 -8.57 1.30 -7.36
CA PHE A 30 -7.26 0.68 -7.29
C PHE A 30 -6.66 0.73 -5.88
N LEU A 31 -6.61 1.92 -5.28
CA LEU A 31 -6.10 2.11 -3.92
C LEU A 31 -6.97 1.38 -2.88
N ARG A 32 -8.30 1.38 -3.04
CA ARG A 32 -9.20 0.60 -2.15
C ARG A 32 -8.91 -0.89 -2.23
N ILE A 33 -8.81 -1.43 -3.44
CA ILE A 33 -8.49 -2.84 -3.69
C ILE A 33 -7.15 -3.19 -3.05
N ARG A 34 -6.12 -2.38 -3.30
CA ARG A 34 -4.75 -2.59 -2.81
C ARG A 34 -4.60 -2.39 -1.31
N SER A 35 -5.46 -1.56 -0.70
CA SER A 35 -5.39 -1.24 0.74
C SER A 35 -5.75 -2.39 1.65
N ARG A 36 -6.51 -3.35 1.12
CA ARG A 36 -6.94 -4.52 1.86
C ARG A 36 -6.05 -5.67 1.50
N GLU A 37 -5.47 -6.26 2.53
CA GLU A 37 -4.61 -7.42 2.39
C GLU A 37 -5.38 -8.68 2.00
N LEU A 38 -6.63 -8.81 2.48
CA LEU A 38 -7.49 -9.95 2.23
C LEU A 38 -8.87 -9.50 1.74
N TRP A 39 -9.32 -10.14 0.67
CA TRP A 39 -10.61 -9.99 0.04
C TRP A 39 -11.36 -11.31 0.12
N MET A 40 -12.65 -11.28 0.43
CA MET A 40 -13.50 -12.46 0.28
C MET A 40 -14.16 -12.39 -1.10
N VAL A 41 -13.79 -13.30 -1.99
CA VAL A 41 -14.35 -13.43 -3.34
C VAL A 41 -14.97 -14.81 -3.44
N ALA A 42 -16.29 -14.89 -3.70
CA ALA A 42 -17.03 -16.15 -3.74
C ALA A 42 -16.78 -17.07 -2.52
N ASN A 43 -16.74 -16.49 -1.31
CA ASN A 43 -16.40 -17.17 -0.05
C ASN A 43 -14.98 -17.75 0.05
N ALA A 44 -14.11 -17.47 -0.92
CA ALA A 44 -12.70 -17.80 -0.84
C ALA A 44 -11.87 -16.58 -0.41
N PRO A 45 -10.95 -16.73 0.56
CA PRO A 45 -10.02 -15.67 0.94
C PRO A 45 -8.98 -15.46 -0.18
N MET A 46 -8.92 -14.24 -0.71
CA MET A 46 -7.99 -13.82 -1.75
C MET A 46 -7.10 -12.67 -1.30
N ARG A 47 -5.79 -12.82 -1.41
CA ARG A 47 -4.80 -11.73 -1.29
C ARG A 47 -4.72 -10.98 -2.58
N VAL A 48 -4.41 -9.69 -2.52
CA VAL A 48 -4.29 -8.88 -3.72
C VAL A 48 -2.87 -8.32 -3.85
N PHE A 49 -2.24 -8.54 -5.01
CA PHE A 49 -0.90 -8.04 -5.32
C PHE A 49 -0.90 -7.16 -6.56
N ARG A 50 0.13 -6.30 -6.67
CA ARG A 50 0.40 -5.62 -7.93
C ARG A 50 0.79 -6.64 -9.00
N TRP A 51 0.26 -6.47 -10.21
CA TRP A 51 0.69 -7.21 -11.39
C TRP A 51 2.16 -6.96 -11.68
N ASP A 52 2.89 -8.04 -11.87
CA ASP A 52 4.29 -8.02 -12.26
C ASP A 52 4.44 -8.90 -13.52
N PRO A 53 5.12 -8.43 -14.59
CA PRO A 53 5.36 -9.26 -15.78
C PRO A 53 6.11 -10.57 -15.48
N SER A 54 6.91 -10.59 -14.40
CA SER A 54 7.60 -11.77 -13.88
C SER A 54 6.77 -12.54 -12.83
N PHE A 55 5.45 -12.32 -12.78
CA PHE A 55 4.55 -13.05 -11.89
C PHE A 55 4.70 -14.56 -12.08
N ILE A 56 5.03 -15.26 -10.99
CA ILE A 56 5.13 -16.71 -10.93
C ILE A 56 4.01 -17.22 -10.02
N PRO A 57 3.09 -18.06 -10.54
CA PRO A 57 2.07 -18.70 -9.72
C PRO A 57 2.68 -19.41 -8.49
N ASN A 58 2.08 -19.22 -7.32
CA ASN A 58 2.55 -19.71 -6.00
C ASN A 58 3.80 -19.03 -5.41
N ARG A 59 4.37 -18.00 -6.06
CA ARG A 59 5.40 -17.16 -5.44
C ARG A 59 4.77 -15.87 -4.94
N GLU A 60 4.93 -15.56 -3.66
CA GLU A 60 4.50 -14.26 -3.13
C GLU A 60 5.36 -13.14 -3.73
N SER A 61 4.72 -12.04 -4.12
CA SER A 61 5.45 -10.85 -4.55
C SER A 61 6.27 -10.32 -3.39
N ALA A 62 7.54 -9.98 -3.65
CA ALA A 62 8.35 -9.27 -2.65
C ALA A 62 7.75 -7.89 -2.34
N ILE A 63 7.02 -7.29 -3.28
CA ILE A 63 6.38 -6.00 -3.09
C ILE A 63 5.01 -6.21 -2.46
N THR A 64 4.88 -5.78 -1.21
CA THR A 64 3.66 -5.98 -0.41
C THR A 64 3.21 -4.67 0.24
N PRO A 65 1.89 -4.38 0.26
CA PRO A 65 1.35 -3.27 1.02
C PRO A 65 1.36 -3.62 2.51
N VAL A 66 1.97 -2.77 3.33
CA VAL A 66 2.11 -2.95 4.77
C VAL A 66 1.72 -1.67 5.49
N TRP A 67 0.91 -1.83 6.54
CA TRP A 67 0.55 -0.72 7.40
C TRP A 67 1.72 -0.37 8.33
N VAL A 68 2.11 0.89 8.31
CA VAL A 68 3.14 1.46 9.17
C VAL A 68 2.51 2.45 10.13
N SER A 69 2.93 2.34 11.38
CA SER A 69 2.51 3.19 12.48
C SER A 69 3.64 4.07 12.96
N LEU A 70 3.39 5.38 13.01
CA LEU A 70 4.27 6.41 13.52
C LEU A 70 3.69 6.94 14.83
N SER A 71 4.09 6.32 15.94
CA SER A 71 3.65 6.71 17.29
C SER A 71 4.40 7.95 17.77
N GLY A 72 3.71 8.88 18.43
CA GLY A 72 4.33 10.09 18.99
C GLY A 72 4.82 11.09 17.95
N LEU A 73 4.35 10.98 16.70
CA LEU A 73 4.64 11.95 15.66
C LEU A 73 4.09 13.33 16.10
N PRO A 74 4.85 14.44 15.95
CA PRO A 74 4.35 15.77 16.26
C PRO A 74 3.10 16.11 15.42
N ILE A 75 2.07 16.71 16.05
CA ILE A 75 0.77 16.95 15.41
C ILE A 75 0.85 17.82 14.14
N HIS A 76 1.83 18.74 14.07
CA HIS A 76 2.05 19.56 12.88
C HIS A 76 2.53 18.74 11.66
N LEU A 77 3.04 17.53 11.87
CA LEU A 77 3.43 16.57 10.83
C LEU A 77 2.32 15.57 10.45
N PHE A 78 1.09 15.75 10.96
CA PHE A 78 -0.06 14.90 10.58
C PHE A 78 -0.68 15.25 9.22
N ALA A 79 -0.15 16.26 8.52
CA ALA A 79 -0.53 16.51 7.13
C ALA A 79 -0.18 15.30 6.26
N ARG A 80 -1.05 14.96 5.30
CA ARG A 80 -0.86 13.80 4.42
C ARG A 80 0.49 13.87 3.72
N GLU A 81 0.86 15.05 3.25
CA GLU A 81 2.09 15.34 2.52
C GLU A 81 3.32 15.08 3.39
N ALA A 82 3.28 15.50 4.66
CA ALA A 82 4.36 15.27 5.62
C ALA A 82 4.51 13.77 5.95
N ILE A 83 3.40 13.08 6.22
CA ILE A 83 3.40 11.64 6.47
C ILE A 83 3.94 10.88 5.26
N PHE A 84 3.52 11.27 4.05
CA PHE A 84 3.98 10.65 2.81
C PHE A 84 5.47 10.90 2.57
N ALA A 85 5.98 12.09 2.85
CA ALA A 85 7.41 12.39 2.77
C ALA A 85 8.24 11.53 3.74
N ILE A 86 7.76 11.34 4.98
CA ILE A 86 8.39 10.46 5.97
C ILE A 86 8.36 9.00 5.48
N ALA A 87 7.22 8.56 4.97
CA ALA A 87 6.99 7.20 4.50
C ALA A 87 7.82 6.84 3.26
N GLN A 88 8.10 7.80 2.36
CA GLN A 88 8.95 7.62 1.18
C GLN A 88 10.36 7.12 1.53
N GLY A 89 10.89 7.47 2.71
CA GLY A 89 12.17 6.95 3.19
C GLY A 89 12.14 5.47 3.60
N ILE A 90 10.96 4.85 3.64
CA ILE A 90 10.73 3.47 4.05
C ILE A 90 10.24 2.63 2.85
N GLY A 91 9.33 3.19 2.05
CA GLY A 91 8.72 2.53 0.89
C GLY A 91 7.77 3.48 0.17
N GLN A 92 6.99 2.99 -0.80
CA GLN A 92 6.08 3.85 -1.58
C GLN A 92 4.78 4.09 -0.80
N PRO A 93 4.45 5.32 -0.34
CA PRO A 93 3.21 5.57 0.36
C PRO A 93 1.99 5.47 -0.57
N LEU A 94 0.95 4.80 -0.12
CA LEU A 94 -0.31 4.62 -0.86
C LEU A 94 -1.43 5.48 -0.29
N LEU A 95 -1.67 5.39 1.01
CA LEU A 95 -2.80 6.05 1.70
C LEU A 95 -2.57 6.15 3.20
N ILE A 96 -3.30 7.06 3.84
CA ILE A 96 -3.40 7.14 5.30
C ILE A 96 -4.74 6.57 5.75
N ASP A 97 -4.80 6.09 6.99
CA ASP A 97 -6.08 5.66 7.55
C ASP A 97 -7.00 6.85 7.87
N ARG A 98 -8.29 6.56 8.06
CA ARG A 98 -9.29 7.60 8.31
C ARG A 98 -9.01 8.39 9.60
N ALA A 99 -8.52 7.72 10.65
CA ALA A 99 -8.23 8.37 11.93
C ALA A 99 -7.08 9.38 11.82
N THR A 100 -6.05 9.04 11.03
CA THR A 100 -4.93 9.93 10.72
C THR A 100 -5.39 11.09 9.85
N ALA A 101 -6.17 10.82 8.79
CA ALA A 101 -6.70 11.84 7.91
C ALA A 101 -7.57 12.88 8.64
N GLN A 102 -8.40 12.42 9.58
CA GLN A 102 -9.27 13.28 10.38
C GLN A 102 -8.60 13.84 11.63
N ARG A 103 -7.34 13.46 11.90
CA ARG A 103 -6.61 13.78 13.13
C ARG A 103 -7.37 13.43 14.42
N SER A 104 -8.29 12.48 14.35
CA SER A 104 -9.12 12.06 15.48
C SER A 104 -8.33 11.22 16.51
N ARG A 105 -7.17 10.69 16.11
CA ARG A 105 -6.23 9.99 16.99
C ARG A 105 -4.83 10.61 16.88
N PRO A 106 -4.55 11.75 17.55
CA PRO A 106 -3.28 12.46 17.42
C PRO A 106 -2.09 11.74 18.05
N SER A 107 -2.31 10.65 18.80
CA SER A 107 -1.24 9.86 19.41
C SER A 107 -0.50 8.95 18.40
N LYS A 108 -1.12 8.68 17.24
CA LYS A 108 -0.62 7.70 16.27
C LYS A 108 -1.04 8.10 14.85
N ALA A 109 -0.06 8.35 13.99
CA ALA A 109 -0.28 8.43 12.55
C ALA A 109 -0.08 7.04 11.92
N ARG A 110 -0.92 6.68 10.95
CA ARG A 110 -0.89 5.39 10.26
C ARG A 110 -0.93 5.59 8.75
N VAL A 111 0.02 4.97 8.06
CA VAL A 111 0.20 5.06 6.61
C VAL A 111 0.40 3.68 6.04
N LEU A 112 -0.26 3.38 4.92
CA LEU A 112 -0.01 2.18 4.15
C LEU A 112 1.11 2.49 3.15
N ILE A 113 2.15 1.67 3.17
CA ILE A 113 3.26 1.76 2.24
C ILE A 113 3.39 0.46 1.46
N GLU A 114 3.88 0.52 0.23
CA GLU A 114 4.44 -0.65 -0.40
C GLU A 114 5.90 -0.77 -0.06
N LEU A 115 6.27 -1.93 0.46
CA LEU A 115 7.64 -2.26 0.77
C LEU A 115 8.06 -3.50 0.02
N ASP A 116 9.35 -3.54 -0.28
CA ASP A 116 10.03 -4.72 -0.77
C ASP A 116 10.47 -5.54 0.44
N SER A 117 9.75 -6.65 0.70
CA SER A 117 9.99 -7.54 1.84
C SER A 117 11.30 -8.31 1.74
N SER A 118 11.97 -8.29 0.58
CA SER A 118 13.30 -8.88 0.42
C SER A 118 14.41 -8.00 1.04
N LYS A 119 14.11 -6.72 1.32
CA LYS A 119 15.06 -5.76 1.87
C LYS A 119 14.91 -5.62 3.39
N PRO A 120 16.01 -5.31 4.11
CA PRO A 120 15.95 -5.04 5.53
C PRO A 120 15.09 -3.80 5.80
N LEU A 121 14.16 -3.92 6.75
CA LEU A 121 13.23 -2.85 7.10
C LEU A 121 13.85 -1.93 8.16
N PRO A 122 13.89 -0.60 7.94
CA PRO A 122 14.43 0.32 8.92
C PRO A 122 13.53 0.38 10.17
N PRO A 123 14.09 0.31 11.40
CA PRO A 123 13.31 0.39 12.64
C PRO A 123 12.91 1.83 13.00
N LYS A 124 13.64 2.82 12.46
CA LYS A 124 13.42 4.26 12.70
C LYS A 124 13.78 5.08 11.46
N VAL A 125 13.14 6.23 11.31
CA VAL A 125 13.43 7.22 10.26
C VAL A 125 13.85 8.54 10.90
N ARG A 126 14.79 9.25 10.27
CA ARG A 126 15.23 10.57 10.74
C ARG A 126 14.29 11.64 10.20
N LEU A 127 13.70 12.41 11.10
CA LEU A 127 12.92 13.60 10.78
C LEU A 127 13.85 14.82 10.81
N ILE A 128 13.80 15.63 9.77
CA ILE A 128 14.42 16.96 9.77
C ILE A 128 13.34 17.95 10.18
N LEU A 129 13.53 18.57 11.33
CA LEU A 129 12.64 19.56 11.91
C LEU A 129 13.10 20.97 11.50
N PRO A 130 12.25 22.00 11.68
CA PRO A 130 12.64 23.38 11.46
C PRO A 130 13.93 23.75 12.23
N HIS A 131 14.68 24.71 11.68
CA HIS A 131 15.93 25.23 12.26
C HIS A 131 17.10 24.22 12.32
N GLY A 132 17.07 23.16 11.50
CA GLY A 132 18.18 22.20 11.40
C GLY A 132 18.19 21.13 12.49
N ASN A 133 17.21 21.13 13.39
CA ASN A 133 17.04 20.08 14.37
C ASN A 133 16.66 18.76 13.69
N SER A 134 17.06 17.63 14.27
CA SER A 134 16.64 16.32 13.78
C SER A 134 16.20 15.40 14.90
N ALA A 135 15.13 14.64 14.67
CA ALA A 135 14.59 13.69 15.62
C ALA A 135 14.48 12.30 14.99
N TRP A 136 14.53 11.26 15.80
CA TRP A 136 14.28 9.88 15.35
C TRP A 136 12.84 9.51 15.59
N GLN A 137 12.14 9.12 14.52
CA GLN A 137 10.79 8.59 14.57
C GLN A 137 10.84 7.07 14.52
N GLN A 138 10.27 6.41 15.54
CA GLN A 138 10.13 4.96 15.58
C GLN A 138 9.08 4.50 14.56
N ILE A 139 9.37 3.38 13.89
CA ILE A 139 8.51 2.76 12.88
C ILE A 139 8.00 1.43 13.43
N LYS A 140 6.68 1.25 13.45
CA LYS A 140 6.06 -0.04 13.76
C LYS A 140 5.33 -0.58 12.55
N TYR A 141 5.85 -1.68 11.99
CA TYR A 141 5.23 -2.43 10.90
C TYR A 141 4.12 -3.33 11.46
N GLU A 142 2.96 -3.30 10.84
CA GLU A 142 1.84 -4.18 11.15
C GLU A 142 1.83 -5.31 10.11
N ARG A 143 2.26 -6.51 10.50
CA ARG A 143 2.22 -7.71 9.65
C ARG A 143 0.95 -8.48 9.93
N SER A 144 0.25 -8.94 8.89
CA SER A 144 -0.78 -9.97 9.03
C SER A 144 -0.22 -11.32 8.56
N HIS A 145 -0.55 -12.38 9.28
CA HIS A 145 -0.21 -13.75 8.92
C HIS A 145 -1.51 -14.47 8.56
N SER A 146 -1.79 -14.66 7.27
CA SER A 146 -2.82 -15.61 6.83
C SER A 146 -2.55 -16.08 5.41
N ILE A 147 -2.52 -17.41 5.24
CA ILE A 147 -2.44 -18.12 3.97
C ILE A 147 -3.76 -17.88 3.22
N ALA A 148 -3.71 -17.39 1.98
CA ALA A 148 -4.88 -17.13 1.14
C ALA A 148 -4.54 -17.17 -0.35
N THR A 149 -5.55 -17.42 -1.20
CA THR A 149 -5.44 -17.52 -2.66
C THR A 149 -5.07 -16.17 -3.29
N THR A 150 -4.41 -16.09 -4.44
CA THR A 150 -3.84 -14.83 -4.96
C THR A 150 -4.65 -14.22 -6.11
N ALA A 151 -5.17 -13.01 -5.91
CA ALA A 151 -5.66 -12.10 -6.95
C ALA A 151 -4.60 -11.06 -7.31
N ILE A 152 -4.56 -10.63 -8.57
CA ILE A 152 -3.53 -9.74 -9.10
C ILE A 152 -4.20 -8.50 -9.71
N ILE A 153 -3.68 -7.30 -9.45
CA ILE A 153 -4.22 -6.03 -10.00
C ILE A 153 -3.32 -5.50 -11.10
N LYS A 154 -3.87 -5.17 -12.26
CA LYS A 154 -3.17 -4.35 -13.25
C LYS A 154 -3.44 -2.87 -12.99
N ALA A 155 -2.36 -2.12 -12.77
CA ALA A 155 -2.38 -0.67 -12.66
C ALA A 155 -2.83 0.02 -13.97
N THR A 156 -3.56 1.13 -13.85
CA THR A 156 -4.13 1.90 -14.97
C THR A 156 -3.05 2.60 -15.81
N ARG A 157 -3.41 3.03 -17.03
CA ARG A 157 -2.51 3.65 -18.04
C ARG A 157 -1.63 4.80 -17.52
N SER A 158 -2.06 5.50 -16.46
CA SER A 158 -1.34 6.62 -15.83
C SER A 158 -0.15 6.19 -14.94
N GLU A 159 -0.16 4.97 -14.38
CA GLU A 159 0.94 4.46 -13.55
C GLU A 159 2.09 3.88 -14.39
N ILE A 160 1.77 3.29 -15.54
CA ILE A 160 2.75 2.80 -16.53
C ILE A 160 3.63 3.96 -17.05
N ALA A 161 3.07 5.17 -17.13
CA ALA A 161 3.80 6.37 -17.57
C ALA A 161 4.88 6.85 -16.56
N ARG A 162 4.82 6.43 -15.29
CA ARG A 162 5.84 6.76 -14.28
C ARG A 162 6.98 5.74 -14.26
N GLU A 163 6.71 4.45 -14.51
CA GLU A 163 7.75 3.41 -14.54
C GLU A 163 8.52 3.37 -15.88
N GLY A 164 7.92 3.77 -16.99
CA GLY A 164 8.59 3.82 -18.30
C GLY A 164 9.65 4.92 -18.47
N LYS A 165 9.93 5.73 -17.44
CA LYS A 165 10.91 6.83 -17.50
C LYS A 165 12.25 6.51 -16.83
N THR A 166 12.39 5.35 -16.17
CA THR A 166 13.62 4.99 -15.44
C THR A 166 14.54 4.06 -16.22
N GLU A 167 14.12 3.51 -17.36
CA GLU A 167 14.93 2.54 -18.12
C GLU A 167 15.22 3.03 -19.55
N LYS A 168 16.05 4.07 -19.63
CA LYS A 168 16.92 4.34 -20.79
C LYS A 168 18.21 4.98 -20.28
N ARG A 169 19.23 4.15 -20.03
CA ARG A 169 20.64 4.51 -20.11
C ARG A 169 21.44 3.31 -20.55
#